data_AF-B5IPJ7-F1
#
_entry.id   AF-B5IPJ7-F1
#
_cell.length_a   1.000
_cell.length_b   1.000
_cell.length_c   1.000
_cell.angle_alpha   90.00
_cell.angle_beta   90.00
_cell.angle_gamma   90.00
#
_symmetry.space_group_name_H-M   'P 1'
#
loop_
_entity.id
_entity.type
_entity.pdbx_description
1 polymer ?
#
loop_
_entity_poly.entity_id
_entity_poly.type
_entity_poly.pdbx_seq_one_letter_code
_entity_poly.pdbx_strand_id
1 'polypeptide(L)' 'MAPIREPAGSSSQVFNNADSFAQAFDEAWKQLSRTGRSPELDREASLAAVLEQLADHPFRRSSPELAEQVAQFRLRLLGL' A
#
# COMPACT_ATOMS: atom_id res chain seq x y z
N MET A 1 -22.99 -22.81 -29.30
CA MET A 1 -23.02 -22.28 -27.92
C MET A 1 -21.63 -22.50 -27.33
N ALA A 2 -20.83 -21.44 -27.21
CA ALA A 2 -19.55 -21.49 -26.51
C ALA A 2 -19.75 -20.97 -25.08
N PRO A 3 -19.19 -21.62 -24.05
CA PRO A 3 -19.30 -21.10 -22.70
C PRO A 3 -18.38 -19.88 -22.56
N ILE A 4 -18.97 -18.73 -22.24
CA ILE A 4 -18.27 -17.59 -21.66
C ILE A 4 -17.63 -18.08 -20.35
N ARG A 5 -16.36 -18.46 -20.43
CA ARG A 5 -15.50 -18.64 -19.26
C ARG A 5 -15.11 -17.23 -18.84
N GLU A 6 -15.89 -16.65 -17.94
CA GLU A 6 -15.47 -15.49 -17.17
C GLU A 6 -14.14 -15.86 -16.49
N PRO A 7 -13.01 -15.17 -16.78
CA PRO A 7 -11.84 -15.39 -15.96
C PRO A 7 -12.18 -14.82 -14.58
N ALA A 8 -12.08 -15.67 -13.56
CA ALA A 8 -12.14 -15.31 -12.17
C ALA A 8 -11.19 -14.12 -11.91
N GLY A 9 -11.79 -12.93 -11.80
CA GLY A 9 -11.10 -11.72 -11.39
C GLY A 9 -10.83 -11.77 -9.90
N SER A 10 -9.97 -12.69 -9.46
CA SER A 10 -9.21 -12.52 -8.22
C SER A 10 -8.06 -11.56 -8.47
N SER A 11 -8.33 -10.46 -9.19
CA SER A 11 -7.44 -9.30 -9.23
C SER A 11 -7.77 -8.52 -7.97
N SER A 12 -6.89 -8.57 -6.97
CA SER A 12 -6.89 -7.68 -5.80
C SER A 12 -7.17 -6.26 -6.27
N GLN A 13 -8.44 -5.87 -6.23
CA GLN A 13 -8.90 -4.68 -6.94
C GLN A 13 -8.43 -3.49 -6.11
N VAL A 14 -7.36 -2.86 -6.57
CA VAL A 14 -6.83 -1.64 -5.94
C VAL A 14 -7.72 -0.48 -6.35
N PHE A 15 -8.40 0.11 -5.38
CA PHE A 15 -9.30 1.22 -5.63
C PHE A 15 -8.54 2.55 -5.53
N ASN A 16 -9.03 3.55 -6.26
CA ASN A 16 -8.57 4.93 -6.16
C ASN A 16 -9.20 5.61 -4.93
N ASN A 17 -8.93 5.10 -3.73
CA ASN A 17 -9.36 5.71 -2.47
C ASN A 17 -8.31 5.52 -1.37
N ALA A 18 -8.44 6.33 -0.32
CA ALA A 18 -7.52 6.33 0.81
C ALA A 18 -7.53 5.00 1.56
N ASP A 19 -8.70 4.36 1.70
CA ASP A 19 -8.83 3.07 2.37
C ASP A 19 -8.08 1.95 1.65
N SER A 20 -8.20 1.85 0.33
CA SER A 20 -7.46 0.84 -0.45
C SER A 20 -5.96 1.11 -0.39
N PHE A 21 -5.54 2.37 -0.44
CA PHE A 21 -4.12 2.73 -0.29
C PHE A 21 -3.60 2.37 1.11
N ALA A 22 -4.38 2.66 2.16
CA ALA A 22 -4.03 2.33 3.54
C ALA A 22 -3.92 0.82 3.77
N GLN A 23 -4.78 0.03 3.13
CA GLN A 23 -4.70 -1.43 3.20
C GLN A 23 -3.43 -1.95 2.51
N ALA A 24 -3.12 -1.44 1.32
CA ALA A 24 -1.89 -1.80 0.59
C ALA A 24 -0.62 -1.35 1.34
N PHE A 25 -0.68 -0.20 2.02
CA PHE A 25 0.38 0.27 2.91
C PHE A 25 0.65 -0.68 4.07
N ASP A 26 -0.39 -1.09 4.79
CA ASP A 26 -0.27 -1.97 5.94
C ASP A 26 0.30 -3.36 5.54
N GLU A 27 -0.14 -3.88 4.39
CA GLU A 27 0.38 -5.11 3.80
C GLU A 27 1.88 -5.01 3.47
N ALA A 28 2.30 -3.93 2.79
CA ALA A 28 3.70 -3.69 2.44
C ALA A 28 4.57 -3.47 3.69
N TRP A 29 4.03 -2.79 4.71
CA TRP A 29 4.70 -2.56 5.99
C TRP A 29 4.91 -3.87 6.77
N LYS A 30 3.89 -4.73 6.83
CA LYS A 30 3.97 -6.08 7.41
C LYS A 30 4.97 -6.96 6.67
N GLN A 31 5.03 -6.89 5.35
CA GLN A 31 6.03 -7.60 4.55
C GLN A 31 7.44 -7.14 4.88
N LEU A 32 7.68 -5.82 4.99
CA LEU A 32 8.98 -5.29 5.39
C LEU A 32 9.43 -5.83 6.75
N SER A 33 8.52 -5.80 7.74
CA SER A 33 8.75 -6.36 9.08
C SER A 33 9.06 -7.85 9.06
N ARG A 34 8.36 -8.64 8.22
CA ARG A 34 8.65 -10.08 8.04
C ARG A 34 9.99 -10.35 7.37
N THR A 35 10.53 -9.43 6.59
CA THR A 35 11.80 -9.60 5.87
C THR A 35 13.01 -9.32 6.78
N GLY A 36 12.80 -9.11 8.08
CA GLY A 36 13.87 -8.90 9.07
C GLY A 36 14.45 -7.48 9.07
N ARG A 37 13.98 -6.60 8.19
CA ARG A 37 14.21 -5.16 8.29
C ARG A 37 13.20 -4.63 9.29
N SER A 38 13.58 -4.57 10.56
CA SER A 38 12.72 -4.00 11.60
C SER A 38 12.35 -2.56 11.22
N PRO A 39 11.08 -2.28 10.88
CA PRO A 39 10.66 -0.92 10.52
C PRO A 39 10.75 0.04 11.72
N GLU A 40 10.90 -0.52 12.92
CA GLU A 40 11.21 0.19 14.16
C GLU A 40 12.53 0.95 14.13
N LEU A 41 13.55 0.41 13.46
CA LEU A 41 14.91 0.97 13.49
C LEU A 41 15.08 2.11 12.48
N ASP A 42 14.43 2.02 11.32
CA ASP A 42 14.54 3.01 10.26
C ASP A 42 13.17 3.26 9.60
N ARG A 43 12.37 4.09 10.28
CA ARG A 43 10.98 4.39 9.94
C ARG A 43 10.88 5.16 8.63
N GLU A 44 11.79 6.10 8.42
CA GLU A 44 11.84 6.93 7.22
C GLU A 44 12.26 6.10 6.00
N ALA A 45 13.27 5.23 6.12
CA ALA A 45 13.62 4.32 5.02
C ALA A 45 12.52 3.28 4.76
N SER A 46 11.85 2.79 5.80
CA SER A 46 10.73 1.85 5.66
C SER A 46 9.52 2.52 5.00
N LEU A 47 9.21 3.75 5.38
CA LEU A 47 8.18 4.58 4.74
C LEU A 47 8.52 4.80 3.27
N ALA A 48 9.76 5.20 2.96
CA ALA A 48 10.21 5.40 1.59
C ALA A 48 10.07 4.11 0.77
N ALA A 49 10.50 2.96 1.31
CA ALA A 49 10.38 1.67 0.63
C ALA A 49 8.92 1.22 0.40
N VAL A 50 8.02 1.48 1.35
CA VAL A 50 6.59 1.20 1.19
C VAL A 50 5.96 2.17 0.19
N LEU A 51 6.33 3.45 0.25
CA LEU A 51 5.90 4.45 -0.72
C LEU A 51 6.36 4.07 -2.13
N GLU A 52 7.60 3.66 -2.35
CA GLU A 52 8.07 3.22 -3.67
C GLU A 52 7.28 2.01 -4.18
N GLN A 53 6.96 1.04 -3.32
CA GLN A 53 6.09 -0.08 -3.70
C GLN A 53 4.67 0.37 -4.09
N LEU A 54 4.17 1.42 -3.44
CA LEU A 54 2.86 2.01 -3.72
C LEU A 54 2.92 3.11 -4.78
N ALA A 55 4.06 3.35 -5.44
CA ALA A 55 4.21 4.36 -6.47
C ALA A 55 3.22 4.14 -7.63
N ASP A 56 2.98 2.87 -7.99
CA ASP A 56 2.03 2.50 -9.03
C ASP A 56 0.56 2.44 -8.52
N HIS A 57 0.28 2.69 -7.24
CA HIS A 57 -1.09 2.60 -6.73
C HIS A 57 -1.99 3.67 -7.38
N PRO A 58 -3.19 3.33 -7.88
CA PRO A 58 -4.07 4.27 -8.58
C PRO A 58 -4.40 5.52 -7.75
N PHE A 59 -4.58 5.34 -6.44
CA PHE A 59 -4.77 6.46 -5.50
C PHE A 59 -3.61 7.44 -5.46
N ARG A 60 -2.37 6.95 -5.54
CA ARG A 60 -1.19 7.81 -5.55
C ARG A 60 -0.98 8.50 -6.89
N ARG A 61 -1.30 7.83 -7.99
CA ARG A 61 -1.30 8.45 -9.32
C ARG A 61 -2.35 9.56 -9.44
N SER A 62 -3.51 9.36 -8.84
CA SER A 62 -4.61 10.32 -8.86
C SER A 62 -4.40 11.49 -7.88
N SER A 63 -3.88 11.20 -6.68
CA SER A 63 -3.74 12.15 -5.58
C SER A 63 -2.44 11.88 -4.79
N PRO A 64 -1.27 12.27 -5.32
CA PRO A 64 0.01 11.99 -4.68
C PRO A 64 0.15 12.69 -3.31
N GLU A 65 -0.31 13.94 -3.20
CA GLU A 65 -0.27 14.71 -1.94
C GLU A 65 -1.12 14.05 -0.84
N LEU A 66 -2.28 13.49 -1.22
CA LEU A 66 -3.17 12.81 -0.27
C LEU A 66 -2.61 11.45 0.12
N ALA A 67 -2.00 10.73 -0.84
CA ALA A 67 -1.31 9.46 -0.57
C ALA A 67 -0.14 9.64 0.41
N GLU A 68 0.65 10.71 0.27
CA GLU A 68 1.71 11.04 1.24
C GLU A 68 1.14 11.34 2.63
N GLN A 69 0.07 12.15 2.71
CA GLN A 69 -0.60 12.44 3.98
C GLN A 69 -1.14 11.16 4.65
N VAL A 70 -1.77 10.26 3.89
CA VAL A 70 -2.29 8.98 4.40
C VAL A 70 -1.14 8.09 4.87
N ALA A 71 -0.02 8.04 4.14
CA ALA A 71 1.15 7.28 4.53
C ALA A 71 1.81 7.81 5.81
N GLN A 72 1.97 9.14 5.94
CA GLN A 72 2.46 9.77 7.16
C GLN A 72 1.51 9.56 8.34
N PHE A 73 0.20 9.66 8.11
CA PHE A 73 -0.81 9.40 9.13
C PHE A 73 -0.76 7.94 9.60
N ARG A 74 -0.61 6.98 8.68
CA ARG A 74 -0.44 5.56 9.01
C ARG A 74 0.83 5.30 9.79
N LEU A 75 1.93 5.95 9.44
CA LEU A 75 3.17 5.89 10.21
C LEU A 75 2.97 6.39 11.65
N ARG A 76 2.25 7.51 11.82
CA ARG A 76 1.92 8.07 13.14
C ARG A 76 0.99 7.16 13.95
N LEU A 77 0.00 6.52 13.31
CA LEU A 77 -0.93 5.57 13.95
C LEU A 77 -0.26 4.30 14.45
N LEU A 78 0.84 3.88 13.83
CA LEU A 78 1.64 2.74 14.29
C LEU A 78 2.35 3.03 15.63
N GLY A 79 2.21 4.25 16.18
CA GLY A 79 2.56 4.57 17.57
C GLY A 79 4.06 4.56 17.85
N LEU A 80 4.86 4.65 16.79
CA LEU A 80 6.32 4.63 16.83
C LEU A 80 6.89 6.03 16.93
#